data_AF-X1CSN7-F1
#
_entry.id   AF-X1CSN7-F1
#
_cell.length_a   1.000
_cell.length_b   1.000
_cell.length_c   1.000
_cell.angle_alpha   90.00
_cell.angle_beta   90.00
_cell.angle_gamma   90.00
#
_symmetry.space_group_name_H-M   'P 1'
#
loop_
_entity.id
_entity.type
_entity.pdbx_description
1 polymer ?
#
loop_
_entity_poly.entity_id
_entity_poly.type
_entity_poly.pdbx_seq_one_letter_code
_entity_poly.pdbx_strand_id
1 'polypeptide(L)'
;MWSGGSFIYLPPGVSVDLPLQAYFRLNVANIGQFERTLIIADEGAKVHYVEGCTAPIYSTDSLHSGVIEIVVKSNARVRYTTIQNWSTNVYNLVTQRAIVHDG
;
A
#
# COMPACT_ATOMS: atom_id res chain seq x y z
N MET A 1 13.82 -2.41 -10.66
CA MET A 1 12.84 -3.45 -10.24
C MET A 1 11.79 -2.88 -9.31
N TRP A 2 12.07 -1.92 -8.42
CA TRP A 2 11.03 -1.11 -7.76
C TRP A 2 10.98 0.26 -8.40
N SER A 3 9.77 0.78 -8.65
CA SER A 3 9.56 2.08 -9.30
C SER A 3 8.85 3.10 -8.39
N GLY A 4 8.40 2.69 -7.20
CA GLY A 4 7.80 3.58 -6.20
C GLY A 4 7.28 2.82 -4.97
N GLY A 5 6.55 3.54 -4.11
CA GLY A 5 5.90 2.99 -2.92
C GLY A 5 5.96 3.93 -1.72
N SER A 6 5.43 3.46 -0.59
CA SER A 6 5.35 4.24 0.65
C SER A 6 6.17 3.59 1.77
N PHE A 7 6.96 4.39 2.49
CA PHE A 7 7.51 4.00 3.78
C PHE A 7 6.86 4.83 4.88
N ILE A 8 6.19 4.16 5.82
CA ILE A 8 5.45 4.80 6.91
C ILE A 8 5.95 4.22 8.22
N TYR A 9 6.46 5.08 9.09
CA TYR A 9 6.78 4.75 10.47
C TYR A 9 5.91 5.59 11.39
N LEU A 10 5.18 4.94 12.30
CA LEU A 10 4.48 5.59 13.40
C LEU A 10 5.24 5.38 14.70
N PRO A 11 5.75 6.45 15.33
CA PRO A 11 6.38 6.37 16.64
C PRO A 11 5.42 5.87 17.74
N PRO A 12 5.94 5.44 18.91
CA PRO A 12 5.13 4.91 20.00
C PRO A 12 4.01 5.87 20.43
N GLY A 13 2.81 5.32 20.63
CA GLY A 13 1.62 6.05 21.09
C GLY A 13 1.01 7.03 20.09
N VAL A 14 1.59 7.21 18.90
CA VAL A 14 1.06 8.14 17.90
C VAL A 14 -0.24 7.60 17.32
N SER A 15 -1.31 8.40 17.42
CA SER A 15 -2.59 8.14 16.76
C SER A 15 -2.79 9.15 15.64
N VAL A 16 -3.03 8.67 14.43
CA VAL A 16 -3.41 9.51 13.29
C VAL A 16 -4.93 9.43 13.12
N ASP A 17 -5.61 10.54 13.40
CA ASP A 17 -7.08 10.60 13.40
C ASP A 17 -7.67 10.60 11.98
N LEU A 18 -6.93 11.14 11.02
CA LEU A 18 -7.31 11.17 9.61
C LEU A 18 -6.56 10.08 8.82
N PRO A 19 -7.20 9.43 7.84
CA PRO A 19 -6.51 8.44 7.03
C PRO A 19 -5.35 9.05 6.25
N LEU A 20 -4.17 8.43 6.33
CA LEU A 20 -3.07 8.72 5.40
C LEU A 20 -3.43 8.14 4.04
N GLN A 21 -3.29 8.96 2.98
CA GLN A 21 -3.67 8.55 1.63
C GLN A 21 -2.47 8.65 0.69
N ALA A 22 -2.21 7.56 -0.04
CA ALA A 22 -1.30 7.56 -1.18
C ALA A 22 -2.09 7.23 -2.45
N TYR A 23 -1.81 7.98 -3.52
CA TYR A 23 -2.43 7.78 -4.82
C TYR A 23 -1.36 7.62 -5.89
N PHE A 24 -1.28 6.43 -6.48
CA PHE A 24 -0.33 6.16 -7.55
C PHE A 24 -1.04 6.30 -8.91
N ARG A 25 -0.56 7.25 -9.74
CA ARG A 25 -1.12 7.53 -11.07
C ARG A 25 -0.15 7.09 -12.16
N LEU A 26 -0.61 6.20 -13.04
CA LEU A 26 0.12 5.74 -14.23
C LEU A 26 0.04 6.79 -15.35
N ASN A 27 1.13 7.50 -15.62
CA ASN A 27 1.20 8.55 -16.66
C ASN A 27 1.88 8.09 -17.97
N VAL A 28 2.28 6.83 -18.12
CA VAL A 28 3.03 6.37 -19.32
C VAL A 28 2.66 4.95 -19.72
N ALA A 29 2.39 4.73 -21.01
CA ALA A 29 2.12 3.42 -21.58
C ALA A 29 3.37 2.51 -21.54
N ASN A 30 3.18 1.19 -21.45
CA ASN A 30 4.24 0.15 -21.45
C ASN A 30 5.20 0.14 -20.24
N ILE A 31 4.74 0.46 -19.02
CA ILE A 31 5.56 0.35 -17.80
C ILE A 31 4.93 -0.65 -16.83
N GLY A 32 5.69 -1.66 -16.40
CA GLY A 32 5.31 -2.50 -15.27
C GLY A 32 5.39 -1.70 -13.97
N GLN A 33 4.29 -1.66 -13.21
CA GLN A 33 4.26 -0.98 -11.91
C GLN A 33 4.76 -1.93 -10.84
N PHE A 34 5.86 -1.54 -10.19
CA PHE A 34 6.47 -2.30 -9.11
C PHE A 34 6.54 -1.45 -7.86
N GLU A 35 5.49 -1.55 -7.03
CA GLU A 35 5.38 -0.77 -5.81
C GLU A 35 5.70 -1.60 -4.57
N ARG A 36 6.39 -0.97 -3.62
CA ARG A 36 6.62 -1.57 -2.31
C ARG A 36 6.21 -0.62 -1.21
N THR A 37 5.19 -1.02 -0.45
CA THR A 37 4.73 -0.29 0.72
C THR A 37 5.17 -1.02 2.00
N LEU A 38 5.90 -0.32 2.87
CA LEU A 38 6.30 -0.80 4.20
C LEU A 38 5.72 0.13 5.27
N ILE A 39 4.88 -0.43 6.13
CA ILE A 39 4.27 0.26 7.26
C ILE A 39 4.78 -0.36 8.56
N ILE A 40 5.32 0.44 9.46
CA ILE A 40 5.75 0.03 10.80
C ILE A 40 4.98 0.90 11.81
N ALA A 41 4.08 0.28 12.56
CA ALA A 41 3.39 0.92 13.67
C ALA A 41 4.03 0.46 14.99
N ASP A 42 4.68 1.39 15.68
CA ASP A 42 5.34 1.12 16.96
C ASP A 42 4.33 1.01 18.11
N GLU A 43 4.80 0.69 19.31
CA GLU A 43 3.95 0.32 20.45
C GLU A 43 2.80 1.32 20.69
N GLY A 44 1.57 0.83 20.76
CA GLY A 44 0.38 1.66 20.99
C GLY A 44 -0.03 2.60 19.85
N ALA A 45 0.70 2.61 18.72
CA ALA A 45 0.42 3.50 17.60
C ALA A 45 -0.82 3.09 16.80
N LYS A 46 -1.52 4.06 16.20
CA LYS A 46 -2.75 3.84 15.44
C LYS A 46 -2.72 4.60 14.12
N VAL A 47 -3.00 3.90 13.02
CA VAL A 47 -3.11 4.50 11.69
C VAL A 47 -4.19 3.84 10.85
N HIS A 48 -4.82 4.64 10.01
CA HIS A 48 -5.50 4.16 8.83
C HIS A 48 -4.73 4.63 7.60
N TYR A 49 -4.23 3.69 6.80
CA TYR A 49 -3.62 3.97 5.52
C TYR A 49 -4.55 3.50 4.39
N VAL A 50 -4.77 4.39 3.42
CA VAL A 50 -5.58 4.14 2.23
C VAL A 50 -4.68 4.30 1.01
N GLU A 51 -4.66 3.28 0.17
CA GLU A 51 -3.92 3.28 -1.09
C GLU A 51 -4.91 3.09 -2.25
N GLY A 52 -4.83 3.98 -3.24
CA GLY A 52 -5.64 3.90 -4.45
C GLY A 52 -4.77 3.82 -5.70
N CYS A 53 -5.08 2.86 -6.56
CA CYS A 53 -4.49 2.75 -7.90
C CYS A 53 -5.61 2.84 -8.95
N THR A 54 -5.46 3.74 -9.93
CA THR A 54 -6.36 3.85 -11.08
C THR A 54 -5.56 3.84 -12.37
N ALA A 55 -5.94 2.97 -13.29
CA ALA A 55 -5.40 2.95 -14.65
C ALA A 55 -6.44 3.54 -15.61
N PRO A 56 -6.10 4.57 -16.41
CA PRO A 56 -6.86 4.88 -17.62
C PRO A 56 -6.97 3.64 -18.52
N ILE A 57 -8.06 3.52 -19.28
CA ILE A 57 -8.26 2.39 -20.21
C ILE A 57 -7.16 2.46 -21.29
N TYR A 58 -6.13 1.62 -21.16
CA TYR A 58 -5.07 1.48 -22.16
C TYR A 58 -5.36 0.30 -23.09
N SER A 59 -4.94 0.39 -24.35
CA SER A 59 -5.22 -0.60 -25.41
C SER A 59 -4.29 -1.83 -25.40
N THR A 60 -3.36 -1.93 -24.45
CA THR A 60 -2.33 -2.98 -24.37
C THR A 60 -2.27 -3.58 -22.96
N ASP A 61 -1.97 -4.88 -22.85
CA ASP A 61 -1.87 -5.57 -21.56
C ASP A 61 -0.83 -4.91 -20.63
N SER A 62 -1.15 -4.80 -19.34
CA SER A 62 -0.30 -4.15 -18.33
C SER A 62 -0.14 -5.04 -17.10
N LEU A 63 1.03 -4.98 -16.45
CA LEU A 63 1.33 -5.72 -15.22
C LEU A 63 1.44 -4.76 -14.03
N HIS A 64 0.67 -5.06 -12.98
CA HIS A 64 0.81 -4.47 -11.66
C HIS A 64 1.33 -5.53 -10.70
N SER A 65 2.51 -5.30 -10.11
CA SER A 65 3.09 -6.18 -9.12
C SER A 65 3.54 -5.39 -7.90
N GLY A 66 2.92 -5.68 -6.76
CA GLY A 66 3.16 -4.93 -5.53
C GLY A 66 3.59 -5.81 -4.38
N VAL A 67 4.36 -5.26 -3.45
CA VAL A 67 4.64 -5.87 -2.15
C VAL A 67 4.18 -4.93 -1.06
N ILE A 68 3.30 -5.40 -0.18
CA ILE A 68 2.88 -4.69 1.02
C ILE A 68 3.33 -5.46 2.25
N GLU A 69 4.06 -4.76 3.12
CA GLU A 69 4.60 -5.28 4.37
C GLU A 69 4.16 -4.39 5.51
N ILE A 70 3.49 -4.98 6.49
CA ILE A 70 2.96 -4.26 7.66
C ILE A 70 3.51 -4.90 8.93
N VAL A 71 4.15 -4.12 9.78
CA VAL A 71 4.64 -4.54 11.09
C VAL A 71 3.85 -3.78 12.16
N VAL A 72 3.09 -4.51 12.98
CA VAL A 72 2.24 -3.96 14.04
C VAL A 72 2.82 -4.38 15.38
N LYS A 73 3.45 -3.45 16.11
CA LYS A 73 4.01 -3.68 17.44
C LYS A 73 2.92 -3.78 18.52
N SER A 74 3.33 -4.06 19.75
CA SER A 74 2.41 -4.37 20.83
C SER A 74 1.40 -3.25 21.07
N ASN A 75 0.14 -3.59 21.33
CA ASN A 75 -0.97 -2.64 21.51
C ASN A 75 -1.23 -1.67 20.33
N ALA A 76 -0.52 -1.83 19.20
CA ALA A 76 -0.66 -0.98 18.03
C ALA A 76 -1.80 -1.45 17.11
N ARG A 77 -2.31 -0.56 16.25
CA ARG A 77 -3.38 -0.87 15.31
C ARG A 77 -3.14 -0.23 13.95
N VAL A 78 -3.09 -1.05 12.92
CA VAL A 78 -3.05 -0.59 11.53
C VAL A 78 -4.33 -1.02 10.82
N ARG A 79 -5.05 -0.06 10.24
CA ARG A 79 -6.05 -0.32 9.21
C ARG A 79 -5.40 -0.04 7.86
N TYR A 80 -5.31 -1.06 7.01
CA TYR A 80 -4.86 -0.93 5.64
C TYR A 80 -6.06 -1.08 4.71
N THR A 81 -6.25 -0.15 3.77
CA THR A 81 -7.33 -0.20 2.80
C THR A 81 -6.76 0.04 1.41
N THR A 82 -6.96 -0.91 0.51
CA THR A 82 -6.59 -0.77 -0.90
C THR A 82 -7.85 -0.64 -1.74
N ILE A 83 -7.88 0.35 -2.62
CA ILE A 83 -8.94 0.54 -3.60
C ILE A 83 -8.36 0.21 -4.97
N GLN A 84 -8.87 -0.87 -5.56
CA GLN A 84 -8.38 -1.41 -6.82
C GLN A 84 -9.47 -1.34 -7.87
N ASN A 85 -9.25 -0.51 -8.89
CA ASN A 85 -10.14 -0.37 -10.04
C ASN A 85 -9.35 -0.57 -11.33
N TRP A 86 -9.18 -1.84 -11.70
CA TRP A 86 -8.38 -2.27 -12.84
C TRP A 86 -9.24 -2.51 -14.09
N SER A 87 -8.69 -2.21 -15.27
CA SER A 87 -9.27 -2.65 -16.55
C SER A 87 -9.00 -4.14 -16.79
N THR A 88 -9.76 -4.76 -17.70
CA THR A 88 -9.71 -6.22 -17.95
C THR A 88 -8.37 -6.73 -18.47
N ASN A 89 -7.52 -5.84 -18.98
CA ASN A 89 -6.20 -6.12 -19.52
C ASN A 89 -5.05 -5.90 -18.51
N VAL A 90 -5.35 -5.83 -17.21
CA VAL A 90 -4.35 -5.71 -16.14
C VAL A 90 -4.17 -7.01 -15.39
N TYR A 91 -2.94 -7.54 -15.39
CA TYR A 91 -2.53 -8.61 -14.49
C TYR A 91 -2.11 -8.01 -13.15
N ASN A 92 -2.75 -8.46 -12.07
CA ASN A 92 -2.52 -7.97 -10.72
C ASN A 92 -1.88 -9.05 -9.85
N LEU A 93 -0.58 -8.90 -9.56
CA LEU A 93 0.23 -9.86 -8.82
C LEU A 93 0.82 -9.20 -7.57
N VAL A 94 -0.04 -8.96 -6.58
CA VAL A 94 0.33 -8.30 -5.32
C VAL A 94 0.50 -9.31 -4.19
N THR A 95 1.60 -9.19 -3.46
CA THR A 95 1.83 -9.92 -2.21
C THR A 95 1.62 -8.99 -1.02
N GLN A 96 0.74 -9.36 -0.09
CA GLN A 96 0.49 -8.60 1.13
C GLN A 96 0.80 -9.46 2.35
N ARG A 97 1.58 -8.93 3.29
CA ARG A 97 1.94 -9.62 4.53
C ARG A 97 1.90 -8.68 5.71
N ALA A 98 1.44 -9.20 6.85
CA ALA A 98 1.47 -8.50 8.13
C ALA A 98 2.14 -9.37 9.20
N ILE A 99 2.97 -8.76 10.04
CA ILE A 99 3.47 -9.32 11.29
C ILE A 99 2.81 -8.52 12.41
N VAL A 100 2.04 -9.20 13.26
CA VAL A 100 1.28 -8.58 14.35
C VAL A 100 1.79 -9.14 15.67
N HIS A 101 2.25 -8.26 16.55
CA HIS A 101 2.69 -8.57 17.91
C HIS A 101 1.51 -8.46 18.90
N ASP A 102 1.74 -8.79 20.18
CA ASP A 102 0.70 -8.94 21.21
C ASP A 102 -0.19 -7.69 21.37
N GLY A 103 -1.50 -7.90 21.55
CA GLY A 103 -2.52 -6.84 21.58
C GLY A 103 -3.21 -6.64 22.92
#